data_AF-A0A3A1YAP8-F1
#
_entry.id   AF-A0A3A1YAP8-F1
#
_cell.length_a   1.000
_cell.length_b   1.000
_cell.length_c   1.000
_cell.angle_alpha   90.00
_cell.angle_beta   90.00
_cell.angle_gamma   90.00
#
_symmetry.space_group_name_H-M   'P 1'
#
loop_
_entity.id
_entity.type
_entity.pdbx_description
1 polymer ?
#
loop_
_entity_poly.entity_id
_entity_poly.type
_entity_poly.pdbx_seq_one_letter_code
_entity_poly.pdbx_strand_id
1 'polypeptide(L)'
;TNVTSNNSSVNVTGDQGVYFGNGTNVTAKDDITVASPNGSISVIGSNVTSKEGAVNITAKEDTTIENSNSSGDKGVDISSTNGTTTVNATNVTSNNGSVNVTGDKGVYVGNGTNITANEDVNIGSANGSVSVVGSNVTAPGTVNITAKEDTTIENSNISGDKGVNVDSDGTTTINASNVTSKDGSVNVTGDKGVYLGNGTNVTANEDVNIGSANGSVSVVGSNVTAPGTVNITAKEDTIIENSNISGDKGVNVDSDGTTTINASNVTSKDGSVNVTGDKGVYLGNGTNVTANEDVNIGSANGSVSVVGSNVTAPGTVNITAKEDTIIENSNISGDKGVNVDSEGTTTINASNVTSKDGSVNVTGDKGVYLGNGTNLTANEDVNIGSANGSVSVVGSNVTAPGTVNITAKEDTIIENSNISGDKGVNVDSDGTTTINASNVTSKDGSVNVTGAQAVYFGNGTNLT
;
A
#
# COMPACT_ATOMS: atom_id res chain seq x y z
N THR A 1 0.29 50.85 3.63
CA THR A 1 1.34 51.59 4.35
C THR A 1 2.70 51.03 3.98
N ASN A 2 3.76 51.83 3.88
CA ASN A 2 5.12 51.31 3.66
C ASN A 2 5.97 51.54 4.91
N VAL A 3 6.46 50.46 5.51
CA VAL A 3 7.42 50.48 6.62
C VAL A 3 8.72 49.89 6.10
N THR A 4 9.78 50.69 6.05
CA THR A 4 11.06 50.25 5.49
C THR A 4 12.20 50.59 6.44
N SER A 5 13.01 49.60 6.81
CA SER A 5 14.32 49.81 7.40
C SER A 5 15.41 49.27 6.48
N ASN A 6 16.36 50.13 6.12
CA ASN A 6 17.45 49.77 5.20
C ASN A 6 18.66 49.11 5.90
N ASN A 7 18.78 49.24 7.22
CA ASN A 7 19.96 48.83 7.99
C ASN A 7 19.62 48.21 9.36
N SER A 8 18.37 47.84 9.60
CA SER A 8 17.95 47.26 10.87
C SER A 8 16.76 46.33 10.69
N SER A 9 16.39 45.66 11.79
CA SER A 9 15.13 44.96 11.95
C SER A 9 13.92 45.91 11.97
N VAL A 10 12.72 45.36 11.74
CA VAL A 10 11.43 46.02 11.94
C VAL A 10 10.59 45.22 12.93
N ASN A 11 10.08 45.88 13.97
CA ASN A 11 9.17 45.28 14.95
C ASN A 11 7.81 45.98 14.90
N VAL A 12 6.76 45.22 14.60
CA VAL A 12 5.37 45.66 14.65
C VAL A 12 4.65 44.88 15.73
N THR A 13 4.21 45.56 16.79
CA THR A 13 3.50 44.93 17.89
C THR A 13 2.15 45.60 18.11
N GLY A 14 1.12 44.79 18.32
CA GLY A 14 -0.21 45.26 18.66
C GLY A 14 -0.82 44.35 19.71
N ASP A 15 -1.06 44.89 20.90
CA ASP A 15 -1.50 44.11 22.08
C ASP A 15 -2.69 43.20 21.74
N GLN A 16 -3.74 43.80 21.16
CA GLN A 16 -5.01 43.14 20.82
C GLN A 16 -5.15 42.76 19.34
N GLY A 17 -4.11 43.01 18.54
CA GLY A 17 -4.08 42.57 17.16
C GLY A 17 -3.18 43.41 16.27
N VAL A 18 -2.81 42.84 15.11
CA VAL A 18 -2.11 43.56 14.04
C VAL A 18 -2.85 43.31 12.73
N TYR A 19 -3.10 44.38 11.96
CA TYR A 19 -3.73 44.31 10.65
C TYR A 19 -2.87 45.00 9.60
N PHE A 20 -2.42 44.24 8.60
CA PHE A 20 -1.87 44.76 7.36
C PHE A 20 -2.90 44.57 6.25
N GLY A 21 -3.51 45.68 5.85
CA GLY A 21 -4.43 45.71 4.72
C GLY A 21 -3.72 45.80 3.38
N ASN A 22 -4.49 45.62 2.31
CA ASN A 22 -4.00 45.55 0.94
C ASN A 22 -3.01 46.67 0.57
N GLY A 23 -1.92 46.31 -0.12
CA GLY A 23 -0.86 47.21 -0.54
C GLY A 23 0.09 47.64 0.60
N THR A 24 0.04 47.00 1.75
CA THR A 24 1.02 47.25 2.83
C THR A 24 2.32 46.53 2.53
N ASN A 25 3.44 47.25 2.61
CA ASN A 25 4.79 46.71 2.44
C ASN A 25 5.60 46.93 3.70
N VAL A 26 6.08 45.86 4.32
CA VAL A 26 7.01 45.89 5.44
C VAL A 26 8.32 45.27 4.96
N THR A 27 9.39 46.06 4.95
CA THR A 27 10.70 45.61 4.47
C THR A 27 11.79 45.96 5.47
N ALA A 28 12.63 44.98 5.80
CA ALA A 28 13.78 45.17 6.68
C ALA A 28 15.03 44.55 6.03
N LYS A 29 16.20 45.06 6.42
CA LYS A 29 17.47 44.40 6.09
C LYS A 29 17.61 43.13 6.92
N ASP A 30 17.53 43.29 8.24
CA ASP A 30 17.56 42.19 9.20
C ASP A 30 16.13 41.70 9.48
N ASP A 31 15.88 41.12 10.65
CA ASP A 31 14.61 40.44 10.96
C ASP A 31 13.37 41.36 10.91
N ILE A 32 12.23 40.77 10.56
CA ILE A 32 10.91 41.36 10.80
C ILE A 32 10.20 40.55 11.86
N THR A 33 9.71 41.22 12.90
CA THR A 33 8.80 40.63 13.88
C THR A 33 7.44 41.33 13.83
N VAL A 34 6.37 40.55 13.65
CA VAL A 34 4.98 40.98 13.75
C VAL A 34 4.33 40.19 14.87
N ALA A 35 3.95 40.84 15.96
CA ALA A 35 3.47 40.14 17.15
C ALA A 35 2.16 40.72 17.69
N SER A 36 1.25 39.82 18.08
CA SER A 36 0.08 40.15 18.89
C SER A 36 0.00 39.24 20.11
N PRO A 37 0.47 39.70 21.28
CA PRO A 37 0.56 38.86 22.48
C PRO A 37 -0.80 38.52 23.08
N ASN A 38 -1.87 39.24 22.76
CA ASN A 38 -3.21 39.01 23.31
C ASN A 38 -4.33 38.94 22.26
N GLY A 39 -4.03 39.08 20.97
CA GLY A 39 -5.03 39.04 19.91
C GLY A 39 -4.55 38.30 18.66
N SER A 40 -5.24 38.61 17.55
CA SER A 40 -5.05 37.98 16.24
C SER A 40 -4.20 38.84 15.30
N ILE A 41 -3.53 38.20 14.34
CA ILE A 41 -2.81 38.88 13.25
C ILE A 41 -3.51 38.60 11.92
N SER A 42 -3.68 39.65 11.11
CA SER A 42 -4.21 39.53 9.74
C SER A 42 -3.32 40.30 8.76
N VAL A 43 -2.76 39.58 7.79
CA VAL A 43 -1.91 40.09 6.71
C VAL A 43 -2.59 39.81 5.38
N ILE A 44 -3.24 40.81 4.79
CA ILE A 44 -4.07 40.66 3.60
C ILE A 44 -3.53 41.55 2.49
N GLY A 45 -3.29 40.99 1.31
CA GLY A 45 -2.84 41.76 0.14
C GLY A 45 -1.49 42.48 0.38
N SER A 46 -0.62 41.93 1.23
CA SER A 46 0.52 42.64 1.79
C SER A 46 1.84 41.91 1.53
N ASN A 47 2.96 42.65 1.60
CA ASN A 47 4.30 42.10 1.48
C ASN A 47 5.08 42.31 2.79
N VAL A 48 5.65 41.24 3.34
CA VAL A 48 6.51 41.25 4.52
C VAL A 48 7.84 40.61 4.12
N THR A 49 8.91 41.40 4.05
CA THR A 49 10.18 40.96 3.45
C THR A 49 11.39 41.34 4.32
N SER A 50 12.07 40.34 4.87
CA SER A 50 13.41 40.48 5.44
C SER A 50 14.46 40.06 4.42
N LYS A 51 15.44 40.92 4.13
CA LYS A 51 16.44 40.67 3.07
C LYS A 51 17.58 39.75 3.48
N GLU A 52 17.98 39.79 4.74
CA GLU A 52 19.14 39.05 5.30
C GLU A 52 18.78 38.38 6.64
N GLY A 53 17.56 38.55 7.13
CA GLY A 53 17.05 38.04 8.40
C GLY A 53 15.88 37.09 8.22
N ALA A 54 15.18 36.83 9.32
CA ALA A 54 13.97 36.03 9.36
C ALA A 54 12.70 36.90 9.36
N VAL A 55 11.56 36.31 8.98
CA VAL A 55 10.23 36.89 9.20
C VAL A 55 9.50 36.08 10.26
N ASN A 56 9.14 36.70 11.37
CA ASN A 56 8.43 36.08 12.49
C ASN A 56 7.05 36.74 12.65
N ILE A 57 5.97 35.99 12.41
CA ILE A 57 4.58 36.43 12.55
C ILE A 57 3.93 35.54 13.61
N THR A 58 3.63 36.11 14.78
CA THR A 58 3.12 35.34 15.93
C THR A 58 1.94 36.04 16.59
N ALA A 59 0.78 35.37 16.59
CA ALA A 59 -0.41 35.77 17.33
C ALA A 59 -0.67 34.82 18.50
N LYS A 60 -1.31 35.31 19.56
CA LYS A 60 -1.85 34.42 20.60
C LYS A 60 -3.11 33.73 20.12
N GLU A 61 -4.01 34.47 19.48
CA GLU A 61 -5.22 33.94 18.88
C GLU A 61 -4.91 33.47 17.45
N ASP A 62 -5.66 33.91 16.45
CA ASP A 62 -5.51 33.43 15.08
C ASP A 62 -4.50 34.27 14.28
N THR A 63 -3.79 33.62 13.37
CA THR A 63 -2.94 34.26 12.36
C THR A 63 -3.50 33.96 10.98
N THR A 64 -3.89 34.99 10.24
CA THR A 64 -4.37 34.87 8.86
C THR A 64 -3.43 35.61 7.91
N ILE A 65 -2.92 34.92 6.91
CA ILE A 65 -2.15 35.50 5.81
C ILE A 65 -2.85 35.15 4.49
N GLU A 66 -3.28 36.16 3.76
CA GLU A 66 -4.09 35.97 2.56
C GLU A 66 -3.63 36.89 1.43
N ASN A 67 -3.55 36.35 0.20
CA ASN A 67 -3.19 37.12 -0.99
C ASN A 67 -1.88 37.92 -0.81
N SER A 68 -0.91 37.35 -0.10
CA SER A 68 0.25 38.09 0.42
C SER A 68 1.59 37.44 0.02
N ASN A 69 2.69 38.11 0.38
CA ASN A 69 4.04 37.55 0.32
C ASN A 69 4.72 37.72 1.68
N SER A 70 5.25 36.62 2.23
CA SER A 70 6.09 36.60 3.41
C SER A 70 7.43 35.96 3.07
N SER A 71 8.50 36.76 3.04
CA SER A 71 9.83 36.29 2.61
C SER A 71 10.92 36.68 3.60
N GLY A 72 11.70 35.70 4.03
CA GLY A 72 12.90 35.88 4.84
C GLY A 72 14.08 35.19 4.20
N ASP A 73 15.29 35.66 4.48
CA ASP A 73 16.50 34.96 4.03
C ASP A 73 16.81 33.77 4.94
N LYS A 74 16.74 33.97 6.26
CA LYS A 74 17.13 32.97 7.26
C LYS A 74 15.99 32.11 7.80
N GLY A 75 14.75 32.42 7.44
CA GLY A 75 13.59 31.71 7.96
C GLY A 75 12.30 32.48 7.79
N VAL A 76 11.18 31.76 7.79
CA VAL A 76 9.85 32.35 7.96
C VAL A 76 9.04 31.52 8.95
N ASP A 77 8.64 32.15 10.06
CA ASP A 77 7.82 31.55 11.10
C ASP A 77 6.45 32.24 11.14
N ILE A 78 5.38 31.48 10.93
CA ILE A 78 3.99 31.96 10.98
C ILE A 78 3.25 31.09 11.99
N SER A 79 2.78 31.70 13.08
CA SER A 79 2.31 30.95 14.24
C SER A 79 1.09 31.56 14.94
N SER A 80 0.27 30.68 15.50
CA SER A 80 -0.88 31.00 16.36
C SER A 80 -0.78 30.14 17.62
N THR A 81 -0.46 30.74 18.77
CA THR A 81 -0.10 29.94 19.96
C THR A 81 -1.30 29.30 20.67
N ASN A 82 -2.51 29.83 20.50
CA ASN A 82 -3.76 29.31 21.07
C ASN A 82 -4.92 29.31 20.04
N GLY A 83 -4.61 29.53 18.77
CA GLY A 83 -5.56 29.71 17.69
C GLY A 83 -5.21 28.90 16.45
N THR A 84 -5.84 29.27 15.35
CA THR A 84 -5.66 28.64 14.04
C THR A 84 -4.76 29.51 13.17
N THR A 85 -3.84 28.88 12.45
CA THR A 85 -3.04 29.57 11.42
C THR A 85 -3.62 29.28 10.04
N THR A 86 -3.98 30.33 9.31
CA THR A 86 -4.49 30.27 7.95
C THR A 86 -3.53 30.97 7.00
N VAL A 87 -3.07 30.27 5.97
CA VAL A 87 -2.26 30.81 4.87
C VAL A 87 -2.94 30.47 3.55
N ASN A 88 -3.41 31.47 2.81
CA ASN A 88 -4.20 31.26 1.59
C ASN A 88 -3.76 32.16 0.46
N ALA A 89 -3.70 31.65 -0.77
CA ALA A 89 -3.28 32.38 -1.96
C ALA A 89 -1.99 33.21 -1.74
N THR A 90 -1.03 32.67 -1.00
CA THR A 90 0.12 33.42 -0.47
C THR A 90 1.43 32.77 -0.87
N ASN A 91 2.49 33.56 -1.08
CA ASN A 91 3.84 33.04 -1.21
C ASN A 91 4.58 33.18 0.13
N VAL A 92 5.08 32.06 0.66
CA VAL A 92 5.91 32.01 1.86
C VAL A 92 7.27 31.44 1.46
N THR A 93 8.34 32.22 1.62
CA THR A 93 9.65 31.86 1.07
C THR A 93 10.79 32.10 2.04
N SER A 94 11.60 31.06 2.27
CA SER A 94 12.88 31.16 2.97
C SER A 94 14.04 30.79 2.03
N ASN A 95 14.95 31.72 1.75
CA ASN A 95 16.00 31.51 0.75
C ASN A 95 17.19 30.68 1.24
N ASN A 96 17.50 30.74 2.54
CA ASN A 96 18.64 30.07 3.16
C ASN A 96 18.25 29.38 4.48
N GLY A 97 16.97 29.33 4.85
CA GLY A 97 16.50 28.68 6.07
C GLY A 97 15.24 27.85 5.85
N SER A 98 14.61 27.52 6.98
CA SER A 98 13.36 26.75 7.04
C SER A 98 12.11 27.64 6.97
N VAL A 99 10.96 27.04 6.70
CA VAL A 99 9.64 27.68 6.87
C VAL A 99 8.81 26.88 7.87
N ASN A 100 8.27 27.56 8.88
CA ASN A 100 7.39 26.95 9.89
C ASN A 100 6.01 27.63 9.85
N VAL A 101 4.96 26.83 9.65
CA VAL A 101 3.55 27.25 9.74
C VAL A 101 2.86 26.44 10.83
N THR A 102 2.62 27.05 11.98
CA THR A 102 2.12 26.33 13.16
C THR A 102 0.86 26.96 13.73
N GLY A 103 -0.05 26.14 14.25
CA GLY A 103 -1.26 26.63 14.92
C GLY A 103 -1.72 25.65 15.98
N ASP A 104 -2.02 26.15 17.16
CA ASP A 104 -2.45 25.31 18.29
C ASP A 104 -3.71 24.51 17.97
N LYS A 105 -4.74 25.17 17.45
CA LYS A 105 -6.05 24.56 17.17
C LYS A 105 -6.24 24.09 15.73
N GLY A 106 -5.28 24.40 14.86
CA GLY A 106 -5.29 23.92 13.48
C GLY A 106 -4.39 24.74 12.57
N VAL A 107 -4.11 24.18 11.40
CA VAL A 107 -3.44 24.89 10.30
C VAL A 107 -4.20 24.66 9.00
N TYR A 108 -4.49 25.74 8.28
CA TYR A 108 -5.09 25.70 6.95
C TYR A 108 -4.17 26.37 5.92
N VAL A 109 -3.65 25.59 4.99
CA VAL A 109 -2.89 26.05 3.83
C VAL A 109 -3.77 25.91 2.60
N GLY A 110 -4.34 27.03 2.16
CA GLY A 110 -5.40 27.08 1.15
C GLY A 110 -4.90 27.26 -0.28
N ASN A 111 -5.84 27.17 -1.22
CA ASN A 111 -5.58 27.14 -2.65
C ASN A 111 -4.72 28.32 -3.14
N GLY A 112 -3.80 28.03 -4.06
CA GLY A 112 -2.89 29.01 -4.64
C GLY A 112 -1.74 29.43 -3.71
N THR A 113 -1.54 28.74 -2.59
CA THR A 113 -0.42 28.99 -1.68
C THR A 113 0.84 28.26 -2.14
N ASN A 114 1.98 28.95 -2.13
CA ASN A 114 3.29 28.37 -2.36
C ASN A 114 4.15 28.54 -1.11
N ILE A 115 4.58 27.44 -0.51
CA ILE A 115 5.52 27.42 0.60
C ILE A 115 6.84 26.84 0.08
N THR A 116 7.92 27.60 0.18
CA THR A 116 9.24 27.18 -0.29
C THR A 116 10.30 27.52 0.73
N ALA A 117 11.11 26.53 1.10
CA ALA A 117 12.27 26.70 1.97
C ALA A 117 13.53 26.18 1.28
N ASN A 118 14.69 26.61 1.75
CA ASN A 118 15.98 26.04 1.33
C ASN A 118 16.46 24.92 2.26
N GLU A 119 15.97 24.92 3.50
CA GLU A 119 16.12 23.81 4.45
C GLU A 119 14.81 23.01 4.50
N ASP A 120 14.13 22.97 5.64
CA ASP A 120 12.92 22.19 5.85
C ASP A 120 11.64 23.05 5.77
N VAL A 121 10.51 22.40 5.50
CA VAL A 121 9.18 23.00 5.72
C VAL A 121 8.46 22.21 6.79
N ASN A 122 7.97 22.89 7.83
CA ASN A 122 7.20 22.27 8.90
C ASN A 122 5.81 22.92 8.98
N ILE A 123 4.77 22.10 8.82
CA ILE A 123 3.36 22.51 8.91
C ILE A 123 2.73 21.68 10.03
N GLY A 124 2.37 22.32 11.14
CA GLY A 124 2.07 21.58 12.36
C GLY A 124 0.91 22.13 13.17
N SER A 125 0.03 21.26 13.65
CA SER A 125 -0.94 21.61 14.69
C SER A 125 -0.78 20.75 15.94
N ALA A 126 -0.60 21.42 17.08
CA ALA A 126 -0.33 20.76 18.36
C ALA A 126 -1.57 20.11 18.98
N ASN A 127 -2.76 20.67 18.73
CA ASN A 127 -4.03 20.23 19.32
C ASN A 127 -5.19 20.16 18.32
N GLY A 128 -4.94 20.32 17.02
CA GLY A 128 -5.98 20.26 15.99
C GLY A 128 -5.52 19.61 14.69
N SER A 129 -6.33 19.81 13.66
CA SER A 129 -6.12 19.27 12.31
C SER A 129 -5.20 20.14 11.45
N VAL A 130 -4.59 19.51 10.44
CA VAL A 130 -3.86 20.21 9.36
C VAL A 130 -4.55 19.95 8.03
N SER A 131 -4.80 21.01 7.26
CA SER A 131 -5.37 20.93 5.92
C SER A 131 -4.50 21.67 4.92
N VAL A 132 -4.08 20.99 3.85
CA VAL A 132 -3.28 21.54 2.74
C VAL A 132 -4.04 21.30 1.43
N VAL A 133 -4.61 22.35 0.87
CA VAL A 133 -5.53 22.25 -0.28
C VAL A 133 -5.04 23.16 -1.40
N GLY A 134 -4.95 22.63 -2.62
CA GLY A 134 -4.61 23.42 -3.81
C GLY A 134 -3.26 24.13 -3.71
N SER A 135 -2.29 23.55 -3.00
CA SER A 135 -1.06 24.23 -2.59
C SER A 135 0.19 23.55 -3.12
N ASN A 136 1.29 24.30 -3.21
CA ASN A 136 2.62 23.77 -3.48
C ASN A 136 3.53 23.96 -2.27
N VAL A 137 4.04 22.87 -1.71
CA VAL A 137 4.94 22.87 -0.56
C VAL A 137 6.24 22.19 -0.98
N THR A 138 7.35 22.90 -0.93
CA THR A 138 8.63 22.40 -1.48
C THR A 138 9.82 22.75 -0.60
N ALA A 139 10.72 21.79 -0.38
CA ALA A 139 11.97 21.99 0.35
C ALA A 139 13.08 21.05 -0.16
N PRO A 140 14.35 21.51 -0.31
CA PRO A 140 15.50 20.62 -0.46
C PRO A 140 15.82 19.80 0.79
N GLY A 141 15.27 20.20 1.94
CA GLY A 141 15.25 19.40 3.14
C GLY A 141 14.08 18.42 3.17
N THR A 142 13.49 18.28 4.34
CA THR A 142 12.30 17.47 4.60
C THR A 142 11.07 18.36 4.61
N VAL A 143 9.94 17.84 4.11
CA VAL A 143 8.62 18.44 4.38
C VAL A 143 7.93 17.62 5.46
N ASN A 144 7.62 18.25 6.59
CA ASN A 144 6.90 17.64 7.71
C ASN A 144 5.51 18.27 7.84
N ILE A 145 4.47 17.43 7.82
CA ILE A 145 3.08 17.82 8.04
C ILE A 145 2.55 16.98 9.20
N THR A 146 2.26 17.61 10.34
CA THR A 146 1.90 16.90 11.58
C THR A 146 0.64 17.48 12.22
N ALA A 147 -0.27 16.60 12.65
CA ALA A 147 -1.52 17.00 13.31
C ALA A 147 -1.84 16.12 14.53
N LYS A 148 -2.46 16.73 15.54
CA LYS A 148 -3.00 15.98 16.70
C LYS A 148 -4.37 15.37 16.42
N GLU A 149 -5.10 15.94 15.46
CA GLU A 149 -6.34 15.39 14.94
C GLU A 149 -6.07 14.85 13.53
N ASP A 150 -6.84 15.27 12.52
CA ASP A 150 -6.73 14.74 11.17
C ASP A 150 -5.76 15.55 10.30
N THR A 151 -5.13 14.88 9.33
CA THR A 151 -4.38 15.55 8.25
C THR A 151 -5.10 15.34 6.93
N THR A 152 -5.41 16.43 6.21
CA THR A 152 -6.02 16.39 4.87
C THR A 152 -5.13 17.09 3.85
N ILE A 153 -4.75 16.40 2.79
CA ILE A 153 -4.01 16.94 1.65
C ILE A 153 -4.84 16.72 0.38
N GLU A 154 -5.18 17.79 -0.31
CA GLU A 154 -6.04 17.70 -1.49
C GLU A 154 -5.54 18.60 -2.62
N ASN A 155 -5.53 18.09 -3.86
CA ASN A 155 -5.12 18.83 -5.06
C ASN A 155 -3.77 19.56 -4.89
N SER A 156 -2.82 18.97 -4.17
CA SER A 156 -1.59 19.65 -3.73
C SER A 156 -0.34 18.92 -4.21
N ASN A 157 0.77 19.65 -4.24
CA ASN A 157 2.10 19.12 -4.50
C ASN A 157 2.96 19.30 -3.25
N ILE A 158 3.40 18.19 -2.66
CA ILE A 158 4.25 18.16 -1.46
C ILE A 158 5.57 17.51 -1.86
N SER A 159 6.67 18.25 -1.80
CA SER A 159 7.97 17.77 -2.28
C SER A 159 9.09 18.10 -1.31
N GLY A 160 9.77 17.08 -0.80
CA GLY A 160 10.97 17.23 0.02
C GLY A 160 12.12 16.42 -0.57
N ASP A 161 13.29 16.99 -0.84
CA ASP A 161 14.36 16.17 -1.44
C ASP A 161 14.83 15.08 -0.46
N LYS A 162 14.99 15.39 0.83
CA LYS A 162 15.46 14.42 1.85
C LYS A 162 14.34 13.55 2.43
N GLY A 163 13.09 13.88 2.17
CA GLY A 163 11.95 13.12 2.66
C GLY A 163 10.67 13.93 2.76
N VAL A 164 9.56 13.21 2.87
CA VAL A 164 8.26 13.79 3.21
C VAL A 164 7.61 12.96 4.30
N ASN A 165 7.22 13.61 5.39
CA ASN A 165 6.52 13.00 6.51
C ASN A 165 5.14 13.65 6.65
N VAL A 166 4.08 12.85 6.51
CA VAL A 166 2.70 13.24 6.75
C VAL A 166 2.18 12.36 7.87
N ASP A 167 1.95 12.95 9.04
CA ASP A 167 1.61 12.22 10.26
C ASP A 167 0.40 12.84 10.96
N SER A 168 -0.42 11.99 11.56
CA SER A 168 -1.57 12.42 12.34
C SER A 168 -1.94 11.41 13.43
N ASP A 169 -2.34 11.90 14.60
CA ASP A 169 -2.97 11.07 15.64
C ASP A 169 -4.46 10.75 15.32
N GLY A 170 -4.97 11.31 14.23
CA GLY A 170 -6.28 11.02 13.65
C GLY A 170 -6.16 10.20 12.37
N THR A 171 -6.91 10.62 11.36
CA THR A 171 -6.88 10.03 10.02
C THR A 171 -6.07 10.91 9.08
N THR A 172 -5.18 10.30 8.29
CA THR A 172 -4.49 11.00 7.19
C THR A 172 -5.19 10.72 5.87
N THR A 173 -5.70 11.76 5.22
CA THR A 173 -6.42 11.70 3.93
C THR A 173 -5.61 12.45 2.88
N ILE A 174 -5.24 11.79 1.79
CA ILE A 174 -4.53 12.40 0.66
C ILE A 174 -5.28 12.09 -0.63
N ASN A 175 -5.80 13.12 -1.30
CA ASN A 175 -6.61 12.96 -2.51
C ASN A 175 -6.08 13.83 -3.66
N ALA A 176 -6.04 13.27 -4.87
CA ALA A 176 -5.63 13.99 -6.09
C ALA A 176 -4.34 14.81 -5.94
N SER A 177 -3.36 14.30 -5.19
CA SER A 177 -2.16 15.05 -4.79
C SER A 177 -0.88 14.29 -5.13
N ASN A 178 0.22 15.03 -5.30
CA ASN A 178 1.56 14.46 -5.45
C ASN A 178 2.32 14.63 -4.14
N VAL A 179 2.86 13.53 -3.62
CA VAL A 179 3.72 13.49 -2.43
C VAL A 179 5.02 12.82 -2.83
N THR A 180 6.08 13.62 -2.94
CA THR A 180 7.33 13.18 -3.58
C THR A 180 8.54 13.42 -2.70
N SER A 181 9.39 12.41 -2.59
CA SER A 181 10.74 12.55 -2.08
C SER A 181 11.77 12.17 -3.15
N LYS A 182 12.70 13.09 -3.44
CA LYS A 182 13.64 12.94 -4.55
C LYS A 182 14.86 12.09 -4.19
N ASP A 183 15.35 12.21 -2.97
CA ASP A 183 16.56 11.53 -2.50
C ASP A 183 16.29 10.65 -1.28
N GLY A 184 15.22 10.92 -0.51
CA GLY A 184 14.84 10.13 0.67
C GLY A 184 13.53 9.35 0.55
N SER A 185 12.96 9.00 1.70
CA SER A 185 11.73 8.23 1.84
C SER A 185 10.46 9.10 1.96
N VAL A 186 9.29 8.52 1.69
CA VAL A 186 7.99 9.14 2.01
C VAL A 186 7.28 8.32 3.08
N ASN A 187 6.87 8.96 4.16
CA ASN A 187 6.10 8.35 5.26
C ASN A 187 4.72 9.01 5.35
N VAL A 188 3.66 8.22 5.24
CA VAL A 188 2.27 8.65 5.42
C VAL A 188 1.63 7.81 6.52
N THR A 189 1.43 8.42 7.68
CA THR A 189 0.89 7.74 8.86
C THR A 189 -0.36 8.44 9.37
N GLY A 190 -1.28 7.65 9.91
CA GLY A 190 -2.47 8.13 10.61
C GLY A 190 -2.89 7.10 11.65
N ASP A 191 -2.90 7.48 12.92
CA ASP A 191 -3.15 6.55 14.03
C ASP A 191 -4.48 5.81 13.85
N LYS A 192 -5.53 6.52 13.44
CA LYS A 192 -6.89 5.97 13.25
C LYS A 192 -7.20 5.52 11.82
N GLY A 193 -6.32 5.84 10.88
CA GLY A 193 -6.43 5.36 9.50
C GLY A 193 -5.64 6.20 8.51
N VAL A 194 -5.42 5.61 7.33
CA VAL A 194 -4.87 6.31 6.18
C VAL A 194 -5.74 6.06 4.96
N TYR A 195 -6.08 7.13 4.23
CA TYR A 195 -6.80 7.06 2.96
C TYR A 195 -6.04 7.80 1.86
N LEU A 196 -5.58 7.06 0.84
CA LEU A 196 -5.08 7.61 -0.40
C LEU A 196 -6.17 7.47 -1.47
N GLY A 197 -6.70 8.61 -1.90
CA GLY A 197 -7.80 8.69 -2.87
C GLY A 197 -7.35 8.79 -4.33
N ASN A 198 -8.34 8.78 -5.21
CA ASN A 198 -8.12 8.73 -6.65
C ASN A 198 -7.23 9.89 -7.15
N GLY A 199 -6.27 9.55 -8.02
CA GLY A 199 -5.34 10.52 -8.60
C GLY A 199 -4.19 10.93 -7.67
N THR A 200 -4.06 10.29 -6.51
CA THR A 200 -2.91 10.50 -5.61
C THR A 200 -1.68 9.74 -6.11
N ASN A 201 -0.54 10.41 -6.16
CA ASN A 201 0.77 9.81 -6.44
C ASN A 201 1.68 9.99 -5.22
N VAL A 202 2.19 8.89 -4.69
CA VAL A 202 3.20 8.86 -3.64
C VAL A 202 4.46 8.25 -4.21
N THR A 203 5.56 9.01 -4.25
CA THR A 203 6.80 8.59 -4.88
C THR A 203 8.00 8.92 -4.00
N ALA A 204 8.85 7.93 -3.75
CA ALA A 204 10.11 8.12 -3.04
C ALA A 204 11.27 7.61 -3.90
N ASN A 205 12.50 8.03 -3.56
CA ASN A 205 13.73 7.44 -4.12
C ASN A 205 14.31 6.34 -3.23
N GLU A 206 14.00 6.37 -1.93
CA GLU A 206 14.23 5.27 -1.01
C GLU A 206 12.94 4.47 -0.84
N ASP A 207 12.35 4.44 0.36
CA ASP A 207 11.17 3.66 0.68
C ASP A 207 9.89 4.53 0.70
N VAL A 208 8.74 3.88 0.49
CA VAL A 208 7.44 4.46 0.83
C VAL A 208 6.81 3.64 1.94
N ASN A 209 6.45 4.30 3.05
CA ASN A 209 5.78 3.69 4.19
C ASN A 209 4.41 4.33 4.38
N ILE A 210 3.35 3.52 4.33
CA ILE A 210 1.97 3.92 4.55
C ILE A 210 1.44 3.08 5.72
N GLY A 211 1.08 3.72 6.83
CA GLY A 211 0.83 2.99 8.07
C GLY A 211 -0.32 3.53 8.91
N SER A 212 -1.12 2.63 9.47
CA SER A 212 -2.05 2.97 10.55
C SER A 212 -1.86 2.05 11.75
N ALA A 213 -1.50 2.63 12.89
CA ALA A 213 -1.16 1.88 14.10
C ALA A 213 -2.40 1.34 14.84
N ASN A 214 -3.57 1.98 14.69
CA ASN A 214 -4.82 1.61 15.35
C ASN A 214 -6.03 1.58 14.40
N GLY A 215 -5.83 1.75 13.09
CA GLY A 215 -6.90 1.77 12.11
C GLY A 215 -6.59 1.04 10.82
N SER A 216 -7.40 1.33 9.81
CA SER A 216 -7.35 0.74 8.48
C SER A 216 -6.51 1.59 7.51
N VAL A 217 -5.95 0.96 6.47
CA VAL A 217 -5.32 1.67 5.35
C VAL A 217 -6.09 1.39 4.07
N SER A 218 -6.44 2.44 3.34
CA SER A 218 -7.14 2.36 2.05
C SER A 218 -6.39 3.13 0.97
N VAL A 219 -6.08 2.46 -0.14
CA VAL A 219 -5.38 3.00 -1.30
C VAL A 219 -6.24 2.76 -2.53
N VAL A 220 -6.88 3.83 -3.02
CA VAL A 220 -7.90 3.76 -4.06
C VAL A 220 -7.53 4.67 -5.22
N GLY A 221 -7.45 4.15 -6.44
CA GLY A 221 -7.13 4.95 -7.63
C GLY A 221 -5.78 5.67 -7.55
N SER A 222 -4.82 5.11 -6.81
CA SER A 222 -3.56 5.77 -6.46
C SER A 222 -2.35 5.07 -7.08
N ASN A 223 -1.25 5.81 -7.24
CA ASN A 223 0.05 5.26 -7.59
C ASN A 223 1.02 5.42 -6.42
N VAL A 224 1.60 4.33 -5.95
CA VAL A 224 2.59 4.30 -4.86
C VAL A 224 3.85 3.65 -5.41
N THR A 225 4.97 4.35 -5.44
CA THR A 225 6.18 3.86 -6.11
C THR A 225 7.47 4.23 -5.39
N ALA A 226 8.40 3.27 -5.28
CA ALA A 226 9.72 3.48 -4.71
C ALA A 226 10.77 2.55 -5.36
N PRO A 227 12.00 3.01 -5.66
CA PRO A 227 13.14 2.13 -5.94
C PRO A 227 13.58 1.31 -4.72
N GLY A 228 13.16 1.70 -3.51
CA GLY A 228 13.28 0.88 -2.32
C GLY A 228 12.12 -0.11 -2.20
N THR A 229 11.63 -0.22 -0.98
CA THR A 229 10.47 -1.01 -0.61
C THR A 229 9.23 -0.14 -0.50
N VAL A 230 8.06 -0.71 -0.83
CA VAL A 230 6.78 -0.11 -0.47
C VAL A 230 6.16 -0.95 0.64
N ASN A 231 5.92 -0.31 1.79
CA ASN A 231 5.32 -0.94 2.96
C ASN A 231 3.95 -0.31 3.23
N ILE A 232 2.91 -1.14 3.28
CA ILE A 232 1.54 -0.76 3.60
C ILE A 232 1.11 -1.61 4.79
N THR A 233 0.90 -1.00 5.95
CA THR A 233 0.59 -1.70 7.20
C THR A 233 -0.63 -1.13 7.90
N ALA A 234 -1.52 -2.00 8.37
CA ALA A 234 -2.72 -1.60 9.11
C ALA A 234 -2.96 -2.49 10.34
N LYS A 235 -3.49 -1.90 11.40
CA LYS A 235 -3.97 -2.65 12.57
C LYS A 235 -5.34 -3.29 12.34
N GLU A 236 -6.14 -2.68 11.49
CA GLU A 236 -7.41 -3.22 11.03
C GLU A 236 -7.24 -3.75 9.61
N ASP A 237 -8.06 -3.29 8.66
CA ASP A 237 -8.06 -3.80 7.30
C ASP A 237 -7.12 -2.98 6.38
N THR A 238 -6.58 -3.65 5.36
CA THR A 238 -5.91 -3.00 4.24
C THR A 238 -6.71 -3.20 2.95
N ILE A 239 -7.10 -2.11 2.29
CA ILE A 239 -7.87 -2.12 1.04
C ILE A 239 -7.06 -1.44 -0.06
N ILE A 240 -6.81 -2.14 -1.17
CA ILE A 240 -6.14 -1.61 -2.35
C ILE A 240 -7.06 -1.82 -3.55
N GLU A 241 -7.51 -0.73 -4.17
CA GLU A 241 -8.45 -0.79 -5.28
C GLU A 241 -8.01 0.11 -6.44
N ASN A 242 -8.09 -0.39 -7.68
CA ASN A 242 -7.76 0.37 -8.89
C ASN A 242 -6.40 1.10 -8.81
N SER A 243 -5.41 0.51 -8.14
CA SER A 243 -4.16 1.18 -7.77
C SER A 243 -2.93 0.48 -8.32
N ASN A 244 -1.81 1.19 -8.40
CA ASN A 244 -0.50 0.64 -8.73
C ASN A 244 0.45 0.80 -7.55
N ILE A 245 0.92 -0.31 -7.01
CA ILE A 245 1.87 -0.37 -5.89
C ILE A 245 3.16 -1.01 -6.41
N SER A 246 4.26 -0.27 -6.42
CA SER A 246 5.51 -0.73 -7.03
C SER A 246 6.73 -0.41 -6.17
N GLY A 247 7.44 -1.44 -5.73
CA GLY A 247 8.71 -1.29 -5.00
C GLY A 247 9.80 -2.10 -5.69
N ASP A 248 10.93 -1.52 -6.10
CA ASP A 248 11.95 -2.33 -6.79
C ASP A 248 12.51 -3.42 -5.87
N LYS A 249 12.78 -3.11 -4.59
CA LYS A 249 13.34 -4.10 -3.63
C LYS A 249 12.30 -4.97 -2.94
N GLY A 250 11.02 -4.64 -3.06
CA GLY A 250 9.96 -5.38 -2.39
C GLY A 250 8.67 -4.58 -2.23
N VAL A 251 7.57 -5.31 -2.10
CA VAL A 251 6.29 -4.74 -1.67
C VAL A 251 5.73 -5.60 -0.53
N ASN A 252 5.41 -4.95 0.59
CA ASN A 252 4.79 -5.58 1.74
C ASN A 252 3.43 -4.93 1.99
N VAL A 253 2.37 -5.71 1.89
CA VAL A 253 1.00 -5.32 2.23
C VAL A 253 0.57 -6.21 3.39
N ASP A 254 0.41 -5.63 4.57
CA ASP A 254 0.16 -6.37 5.80
C ASP A 254 -0.99 -5.75 6.60
N SER A 255 -1.77 -6.61 7.25
CA SER A 255 -2.86 -6.17 8.12
C SER A 255 -3.14 -7.19 9.23
N ASP A 256 -3.39 -6.71 10.45
CA ASP A 256 -3.94 -7.52 11.54
C ASP A 256 -5.44 -7.84 11.36
N GLY A 257 -6.08 -7.24 10.35
CA GLY A 257 -7.43 -7.55 9.88
C GLY A 257 -7.40 -8.35 8.59
N THR A 258 -8.16 -7.90 7.61
CA THR A 258 -8.21 -8.46 6.26
C THR A 258 -7.47 -7.60 5.26
N THR A 259 -6.77 -8.23 4.32
CA THR A 259 -6.17 -7.55 3.18
C THR A 259 -6.98 -7.83 1.92
N THR A 260 -7.54 -6.80 1.30
CA THR A 260 -8.32 -6.88 0.07
C THR A 260 -7.64 -6.09 -1.05
N ILE A 261 -7.35 -6.75 -2.17
CA ILE A 261 -6.71 -6.15 -3.35
C ILE A 261 -7.57 -6.44 -4.59
N ASN A 262 -8.14 -5.41 -5.20
CA ASN A 262 -9.04 -5.56 -6.34
C ASN A 262 -8.63 -4.65 -7.51
N ALA A 263 -8.69 -5.17 -8.73
CA ALA A 263 -8.37 -4.44 -9.96
C ALA A 263 -7.05 -3.62 -9.89
N SER A 264 -6.04 -4.14 -9.19
CA SER A 264 -4.81 -3.40 -8.86
C SER A 264 -3.56 -4.15 -9.29
N ASN A 265 -2.47 -3.42 -9.51
CA ASN A 265 -1.14 -4.00 -9.76
C ASN A 265 -0.29 -3.85 -8.50
N VAL A 266 0.29 -4.96 -8.04
CA VAL A 266 1.26 -5.00 -6.94
C VAL A 266 2.52 -5.64 -7.47
N THR A 267 3.60 -4.87 -7.58
CA THR A 267 4.79 -5.30 -8.32
C THR A 267 6.08 -5.05 -7.56
N SER A 268 6.93 -6.07 -7.52
CA SER A 268 8.33 -5.94 -7.12
C SER A 268 9.25 -6.31 -8.27
N LYS A 269 10.15 -5.39 -8.64
CA LYS A 269 10.98 -5.52 -9.83
C LYS A 269 12.22 -6.37 -9.61
N ASP A 270 12.82 -6.26 -8.43
CA ASP A 270 14.06 -6.93 -8.07
C ASP A 270 13.90 -7.80 -6.80
N GLY A 271 12.82 -7.64 -6.04
CA GLY A 271 12.56 -8.40 -4.82
C GLY A 271 11.27 -9.23 -4.83
N SER A 272 10.79 -9.52 -3.63
CA SER A 272 9.57 -10.30 -3.38
C SER A 272 8.32 -9.42 -3.18
N VAL A 273 7.13 -10.01 -3.33
CA VAL A 273 5.86 -9.38 -2.91
C VAL A 273 5.22 -10.21 -1.81
N ASN A 274 4.90 -9.58 -0.68
CA ASN A 274 4.23 -10.19 0.45
C ASN A 274 2.86 -9.53 0.66
N VAL A 275 1.79 -10.34 0.63
CA VAL A 275 0.41 -9.90 0.88
C VAL A 275 -0.14 -10.74 2.03
N THR A 276 -0.25 -10.16 3.20
CA THR A 276 -0.69 -10.83 4.42
C THR A 276 -1.88 -10.15 5.05
N GLY A 277 -2.73 -10.95 5.68
CA GLY A 277 -3.89 -10.48 6.44
C GLY A 277 -4.24 -11.51 7.49
N ASP A 278 -4.18 -11.13 8.77
CA ASP A 278 -4.38 -12.07 9.89
C ASP A 278 -5.73 -12.81 9.79
N LYS A 279 -6.80 -12.09 9.47
CA LYS A 279 -8.17 -12.61 9.36
C LYS A 279 -8.58 -13.03 7.95
N GLY A 280 -7.74 -12.74 6.95
CA GLY A 280 -7.97 -13.20 5.58
C GLY A 280 -7.28 -12.35 4.54
N VAL A 281 -7.11 -12.92 3.35
CA VAL A 281 -6.59 -12.21 2.18
C VAL A 281 -7.50 -12.46 0.97
N TYR A 282 -7.90 -11.39 0.28
CA TYR A 282 -8.82 -11.42 -0.86
C TYR A 282 -8.20 -10.70 -2.06
N LEU A 283 -7.80 -11.46 -3.07
CA LEU A 283 -7.38 -10.94 -4.36
C LEU A 283 -8.56 -11.06 -5.32
N GLY A 284 -9.07 -9.92 -5.77
CA GLY A 284 -10.23 -9.82 -6.65
C GLY A 284 -9.89 -9.77 -8.13
N ASN A 285 -10.94 -9.62 -8.93
CA ASN A 285 -10.86 -9.68 -10.37
C ASN A 285 -10.00 -8.54 -10.95
N GLY A 286 -9.13 -8.86 -11.89
CA GLY A 286 -8.22 -7.91 -12.52
C GLY A 286 -7.02 -7.52 -11.65
N THR A 287 -6.82 -8.15 -10.50
CA THR A 287 -5.62 -7.97 -9.68
C THR A 287 -4.43 -8.71 -10.28
N ASN A 288 -3.28 -8.03 -10.39
CA ASN A 288 -2.01 -8.61 -10.79
C ASN A 288 -1.00 -8.46 -9.66
N VAL A 289 -0.45 -9.57 -9.19
CA VAL A 289 0.65 -9.60 -8.22
C VAL A 289 1.86 -10.19 -8.90
N THR A 290 2.96 -9.44 -8.96
CA THR A 290 4.16 -9.87 -9.68
C THR A 290 5.41 -9.54 -8.89
N ALA A 291 6.30 -10.52 -8.72
CA ALA A 291 7.60 -10.33 -8.11
C ALA A 291 8.70 -10.83 -9.04
N ASN A 292 9.94 -10.43 -8.80
CA ASN A 292 11.11 -11.01 -9.46
C ASN A 292 11.76 -12.12 -8.63
N GLU A 293 11.55 -12.10 -7.31
CA GLU A 293 11.84 -13.22 -6.42
C GLU A 293 10.55 -14.02 -6.15
N ASP A 294 10.07 -14.06 -4.92
CA ASP A 294 8.90 -14.85 -4.51
C ASP A 294 7.64 -13.99 -4.39
N VAL A 295 6.49 -14.62 -4.54
CA VAL A 295 5.20 -14.04 -4.11
C VAL A 295 4.65 -14.87 -2.95
N ASN A 296 4.39 -14.21 -1.82
CA ASN A 296 3.82 -14.84 -0.63
C ASN A 296 2.45 -14.20 -0.33
N ILE A 297 1.41 -15.01 -0.32
CA ILE A 297 0.03 -14.62 -0.01
C ILE A 297 -0.43 -15.46 1.17
N GLY A 298 -0.68 -14.85 2.32
CA GLY A 298 -0.84 -15.60 3.57
C GLY A 298 -1.91 -15.05 4.51
N SER A 299 -2.69 -15.95 5.10
CA SER A 299 -3.53 -15.62 6.27
C SER A 299 -3.23 -16.54 7.44
N ALA A 300 -2.81 -15.94 8.55
CA ALA A 300 -2.39 -16.68 9.74
C ALA A 300 -3.56 -17.25 10.55
N ASN A 301 -4.74 -16.63 10.48
CA ASN A 301 -5.94 -17.03 11.22
C ASN A 301 -7.21 -17.07 10.36
N GLY A 302 -7.15 -16.77 9.07
CA GLY A 302 -8.30 -16.75 8.17
C GLY A 302 -8.07 -17.51 6.86
N SER A 303 -8.95 -17.21 5.91
CA SER A 303 -8.98 -17.81 4.57
C SER A 303 -8.20 -16.94 3.56
N VAL A 304 -7.71 -17.57 2.49
CA VAL A 304 -7.16 -16.86 1.32
C VAL A 304 -8.01 -17.13 0.09
N SER A 305 -8.45 -16.07 -0.59
CA SER A 305 -9.25 -16.14 -1.81
C SER A 305 -8.57 -15.38 -2.96
N VAL A 306 -8.37 -16.06 -4.09
CA VAL A 306 -7.73 -15.52 -5.31
C VAL A 306 -8.67 -15.72 -6.50
N VAL A 307 -9.41 -14.68 -6.84
CA VAL A 307 -10.51 -14.75 -7.82
C VAL A 307 -10.27 -13.80 -8.99
N GLY A 308 -10.13 -14.34 -10.20
CA GLY A 308 -9.93 -13.53 -11.40
C GLY A 308 -8.60 -12.78 -11.40
N SER A 309 -7.58 -13.29 -10.72
CA SER A 309 -6.30 -12.62 -10.51
C SER A 309 -5.15 -13.33 -11.24
N ASN A 310 -4.07 -12.60 -11.51
CA ASN A 310 -2.81 -13.15 -11.98
C ASN A 310 -1.75 -13.00 -10.87
N VAL A 311 -1.09 -14.10 -10.51
CA VAL A 311 -0.03 -14.13 -9.51
C VAL A 311 1.19 -14.79 -10.13
N THR A 312 2.30 -14.04 -10.28
CA THR A 312 3.46 -14.50 -11.04
C THR A 312 4.78 -14.19 -10.35
N ALA A 313 5.68 -15.17 -10.29
CA ALA A 313 7.04 -14.98 -9.78
C ALA A 313 8.06 -15.89 -10.51
N PRO A 314 9.25 -15.42 -10.89
CA PRO A 314 10.38 -16.30 -11.26
C PRO A 314 10.90 -17.13 -10.07
N GLY A 315 10.58 -16.74 -8.84
CA GLY A 315 10.76 -17.57 -7.66
C GLY A 315 9.62 -18.57 -7.49
N THR A 316 9.20 -18.69 -6.24
CA THR A 316 8.07 -19.50 -5.81
C THR A 316 6.85 -18.61 -5.60
N VAL A 317 5.66 -19.17 -5.88
CA VAL A 317 4.40 -18.59 -5.42
C VAL A 317 3.88 -19.43 -4.27
N ASN A 318 3.73 -18.81 -3.10
CA ASN A 318 3.22 -19.44 -1.89
C ASN A 318 1.87 -18.82 -1.51
N ILE A 319 0.84 -19.66 -1.41
CA ILE A 319 -0.51 -19.27 -1.00
C ILE A 319 -0.88 -20.13 0.20
N THR A 320 -1.00 -19.54 1.39
CA THR A 320 -1.21 -20.27 2.64
C THR A 320 -2.36 -19.69 3.46
N ALA A 321 -3.20 -20.57 4.02
CA ALA A 321 -4.32 -20.17 4.87
C ALA A 321 -4.46 -21.06 6.09
N LYS A 322 -4.91 -20.49 7.21
CA LYS A 322 -5.32 -21.26 8.38
C LYS A 322 -6.68 -21.91 8.18
N GLU A 323 -7.59 -21.19 7.55
CA GLU A 323 -8.89 -21.71 7.14
C GLU A 323 -8.76 -22.18 5.69
N ASP A 324 -9.66 -21.78 4.79
CA ASP A 324 -9.74 -22.29 3.43
C ASP A 324 -8.86 -21.49 2.46
N THR A 325 -8.37 -22.17 1.42
CA THR A 325 -7.76 -21.53 0.25
C THR A 325 -8.65 -21.73 -0.96
N ILE A 326 -9.09 -20.64 -1.59
CA ILE A 326 -9.97 -20.64 -2.77
C ILE A 326 -9.27 -19.94 -3.93
N ILE A 327 -9.11 -20.63 -5.05
CA ILE A 327 -8.56 -20.07 -6.28
C ILE A 327 -9.57 -20.29 -7.41
N GLU A 328 -10.07 -19.21 -8.00
CA GLU A 328 -11.11 -19.28 -9.02
C GLU A 328 -10.82 -18.36 -10.21
N ASN A 329 -10.93 -18.86 -11.43
CA ASN A 329 -10.70 -18.09 -12.66
C ASN A 329 -9.35 -17.35 -12.68
N SER A 330 -8.32 -17.91 -12.07
CA SER A 330 -7.04 -17.24 -11.82
C SER A 330 -5.88 -17.92 -12.53
N ASN A 331 -4.78 -17.18 -12.73
CA ASN A 331 -3.52 -17.71 -13.23
C ASN A 331 -2.43 -17.55 -12.17
N ILE A 332 -1.89 -18.67 -11.67
CA ILE A 332 -0.85 -18.71 -10.66
C ILE A 332 0.40 -19.35 -11.27
N SER A 333 1.51 -18.63 -11.33
CA SER A 333 2.73 -19.09 -11.99
C SER A 333 3.98 -18.79 -11.17
N GLY A 334 4.71 -19.83 -10.79
CA GLY A 334 6.00 -19.72 -10.13
C GLY A 334 7.06 -20.51 -10.90
N ASP A 335 8.16 -19.92 -11.35
CA ASP A 335 9.14 -20.71 -12.13
C ASP A 335 9.76 -21.82 -11.26
N LYS A 336 10.11 -21.54 -10.00
CA LYS A 336 10.72 -22.53 -9.08
C LYS A 336 9.70 -23.41 -8.35
N GLY A 337 8.42 -23.06 -8.38
CA GLY A 337 7.40 -23.80 -7.65
C GLY A 337 6.14 -23.00 -7.40
N VAL A 338 5.02 -23.72 -7.24
CA VAL A 338 3.79 -23.15 -6.70
C VAL A 338 3.31 -24.02 -5.55
N ASN A 339 3.10 -23.40 -4.39
CA ASN A 339 2.59 -24.05 -3.18
C ASN A 339 1.26 -23.40 -2.79
N VAL A 340 0.20 -24.20 -2.77
CA VAL A 340 -1.14 -23.82 -2.34
C VAL A 340 -1.50 -24.70 -1.16
N ASP A 341 -1.58 -24.13 0.03
CA ASP A 341 -1.74 -24.87 1.28
C ASP A 341 -2.84 -24.26 2.17
N SER A 342 -3.46 -25.11 2.98
CA SER A 342 -4.58 -24.76 3.86
C SER A 342 -4.71 -25.78 4.99
N GLU A 343 -4.89 -25.33 6.23
CA GLU A 343 -5.35 -26.23 7.32
C GLU A 343 -6.87 -26.47 7.29
N GLY A 344 -7.59 -25.79 6.39
CA GLY A 344 -8.95 -26.07 6.01
C GLY A 344 -9.02 -26.90 4.73
N THR A 345 -9.82 -26.44 3.79
CA THR A 345 -9.97 -27.01 2.46
C THR A 345 -9.28 -26.14 1.41
N THR A 346 -8.69 -26.78 0.40
CA THR A 346 -8.18 -26.09 -0.78
C THR A 346 -9.09 -26.36 -1.97
N THR A 347 -9.65 -25.30 -2.55
CA THR A 347 -10.52 -25.37 -3.73
C THR A 347 -9.90 -24.59 -4.89
N ILE A 348 -9.70 -25.25 -6.04
CA ILE A 348 -9.19 -24.62 -7.26
C ILE A 348 -10.16 -24.91 -8.40
N ASN A 349 -10.79 -23.87 -8.94
CA ASN A 349 -11.79 -24.00 -10.00
C ASN A 349 -11.45 -23.11 -11.20
N ALA A 350 -11.61 -23.64 -12.42
CA ALA A 350 -11.41 -22.91 -13.67
C ALA A 350 -10.09 -22.08 -13.72
N SER A 351 -9.02 -22.58 -13.11
CA SER A 351 -7.77 -21.82 -12.90
C SER A 351 -6.56 -22.55 -13.46
N ASN A 352 -5.53 -21.80 -13.83
CA ASN A 352 -4.23 -22.34 -14.22
C ASN A 352 -3.23 -22.18 -13.08
N VAL A 353 -2.61 -23.28 -12.66
CA VAL A 353 -1.55 -23.30 -11.66
C VAL A 353 -0.34 -23.96 -12.29
N THR A 354 0.72 -23.18 -12.51
CA THR A 354 1.87 -23.62 -13.32
C THR A 354 3.19 -23.40 -12.62
N SER A 355 4.05 -24.41 -12.67
CA SER A 355 5.46 -24.29 -12.33
C SER A 355 6.33 -24.66 -13.52
N LYS A 356 7.19 -23.73 -13.93
CA LYS A 356 7.96 -23.86 -15.17
C LYS A 356 9.19 -24.74 -15.02
N ASP A 357 9.87 -24.64 -13.89
CA ASP A 357 11.12 -25.35 -13.60
C ASP A 357 10.99 -26.24 -12.36
N GLY A 358 9.97 -26.04 -11.52
CA GLY A 358 9.76 -26.80 -10.29
C GLY A 358 8.46 -27.61 -10.24
N SER A 359 8.02 -27.88 -9.01
CA SER A 359 6.81 -28.65 -8.70
C SER A 359 5.59 -27.77 -8.42
N VAL A 360 4.39 -28.35 -8.55
CA VAL A 360 3.14 -27.76 -8.06
C VAL A 360 2.62 -28.59 -6.90
N ASN A 361 2.43 -27.97 -5.74
CA ASN A 361 1.93 -28.60 -4.53
C ASN A 361 0.59 -27.98 -4.13
N VAL A 362 -0.45 -28.80 -4.01
CA VAL A 362 -1.79 -28.39 -3.60
C VAL A 362 -2.23 -29.26 -2.43
N THR A 363 -2.29 -28.68 -1.25
CA THR A 363 -2.63 -29.37 -0.01
C THR A 363 -3.78 -28.70 0.72
N GLY A 364 -4.59 -29.51 1.41
CA GLY A 364 -5.67 -29.04 2.27
C GLY A 364 -5.94 -30.08 3.33
N ASP A 365 -5.78 -29.73 4.61
CA ASP A 365 -5.88 -30.68 5.71
C ASP A 365 -7.24 -31.40 5.72
N LYS A 366 -8.34 -30.67 5.51
CA LYS A 366 -9.71 -31.20 5.50
C LYS A 366 -10.23 -31.60 4.12
N GLY A 367 -9.49 -31.30 3.06
CA GLY A 367 -9.82 -31.75 1.71
C GLY A 367 -9.20 -30.89 0.61
N VAL A 368 -9.11 -31.46 -0.58
CA VAL A 368 -8.72 -30.74 -1.80
C VAL A 368 -9.75 -30.98 -2.90
N TYR A 369 -10.20 -29.90 -3.54
CA TYR A 369 -11.22 -29.90 -4.58
C TYR A 369 -10.70 -29.18 -5.83
N LEU A 370 -10.37 -29.94 -6.87
CA LEU A 370 -10.06 -29.41 -8.20
C LEU A 370 -11.32 -29.50 -9.06
N GLY A 371 -11.83 -28.34 -9.47
CA GLY A 371 -13.05 -28.19 -10.26
C GLY A 371 -12.82 -28.20 -11.77
N ASN A 372 -13.93 -28.04 -12.50
CA ASN A 372 -13.93 -28.10 -13.95
C ASN A 372 -13.13 -26.95 -14.57
N GLY A 373 -12.31 -27.27 -15.57
CA GLY A 373 -11.45 -26.29 -16.25
C GLY A 373 -10.19 -25.92 -15.48
N THR A 374 -9.90 -26.58 -14.36
CA THR A 374 -8.65 -26.40 -13.62
C THR A 374 -7.49 -27.12 -14.30
N ASN A 375 -6.36 -26.44 -14.47
CA ASN A 375 -5.13 -26.98 -15.04
C ASN A 375 -3.96 -26.84 -14.05
N LEU A 376 -3.39 -27.96 -13.64
CA LEU A 376 -2.15 -28.01 -12.85
C LEU A 376 -1.04 -28.51 -13.77
N THR A 377 0.03 -27.74 -13.91
CA THR A 377 1.16 -28.10 -14.76
C THR A 377 2.47 -27.84 -14.04
N ALA A 378 3.32 -28.85 -13.92
CA ALA A 378 4.66 -28.70 -13.36
C ALA A 378 5.70 -29.22 -14.35
N ASN A 379 6.96 -28.83 -14.17
CA ASN A 379 8.09 -29.43 -14.89
C ASN A 379 8.78 -30.53 -14.09
N GLU A 380 8.65 -30.49 -12.76
CA GLU A 380 8.97 -31.59 -11.88
C GLU A 380 7.69 -32.39 -11.55
N ASP A 381 7.25 -32.41 -10.29
CA ASP A 381 6.12 -33.20 -9.83
C ASP A 381 4.86 -32.34 -9.64
N VAL A 382 3.69 -32.97 -9.71
CA VAL A 382 2.45 -32.40 -9.16
C VAL A 382 2.01 -33.24 -7.96
N ASN A 383 1.87 -32.60 -6.81
CA ASN A 383 1.43 -33.24 -5.57
C ASN A 383 0.10 -32.64 -5.11
N ILE A 384 -0.92 -33.47 -4.95
CA ILE A 384 -2.26 -33.10 -4.51
C ILE A 384 -2.58 -33.96 -3.29
N GLY A 385 -2.78 -33.34 -2.13
CA GLY A 385 -2.83 -34.09 -0.87
C GLY A 385 -3.83 -33.56 0.14
N SER A 386 -4.56 -34.48 0.79
CA SER A 386 -5.32 -34.18 2.00
C SER A 386 -4.93 -35.10 3.15
N ALA A 387 -4.44 -34.51 4.25
CA ALA A 387 -3.93 -35.27 5.39
C ALA A 387 -5.02 -35.87 6.27
N ASN A 388 -6.20 -35.24 6.32
CA ASN A 388 -7.34 -35.68 7.14
C ASN A 388 -8.68 -35.73 6.38
N GLY A 389 -8.71 -35.37 5.09
CA GLY A 389 -9.92 -35.37 4.29
C GLY A 389 -9.81 -36.12 2.97
N SER A 390 -10.76 -35.81 2.09
CA SER A 390 -10.89 -36.38 0.74
C SER A 390 -10.21 -35.51 -0.32
N VAL A 391 -9.79 -36.12 -1.43
CA VAL A 391 -9.33 -35.40 -2.63
C VAL A 391 -10.30 -35.66 -3.79
N SER A 392 -10.80 -34.58 -4.41
CA SER A 392 -11.70 -34.64 -5.56
C SER A 392 -11.12 -33.88 -6.75
N VAL A 393 -11.00 -34.55 -7.89
CA VAL A 393 -10.46 -34.00 -9.14
C VAL A 393 -11.47 -34.18 -10.27
N VAL A 394 -12.22 -33.13 -10.56
CA VAL A 394 -13.39 -33.19 -11.45
C VAL A 394 -13.23 -32.23 -12.63
N GLY A 395 -13.18 -32.77 -13.85
CA GLY A 395 -13.07 -31.94 -15.06
C GLY A 395 -11.74 -31.18 -15.16
N SER A 396 -10.68 -31.70 -14.55
CA SER A 396 -9.38 -31.02 -14.45
C SER A 396 -8.30 -31.69 -15.31
N ASN A 397 -7.28 -30.93 -15.70
CA ASN A 397 -6.07 -31.46 -16.30
C ASN A 397 -4.90 -31.32 -15.33
N VAL A 398 -4.22 -32.42 -15.02
CA VAL A 398 -3.06 -32.45 -14.14
C VAL A 398 -1.91 -33.09 -14.91
N THR A 399 -0.80 -32.37 -15.09
CA THR A 399 0.30 -32.83 -15.95
C THR A 399 1.68 -32.50 -15.38
N ALA A 400 2.56 -33.50 -15.41
CA ALA A 400 3.94 -33.39 -14.95
C ALA A 400 4.89 -34.30 -15.77
N PRO A 401 6.06 -33.84 -16.21
CA PRO A 401 7.15 -34.71 -16.66
C PRO A 401 7.75 -35.56 -15.52
N GLY A 402 7.52 -35.16 -14.26
CA GLY A 402 7.80 -35.98 -13.10
C GLY A 402 6.67 -36.99 -12.83
N THR A 403 6.35 -37.09 -11.56
CA THR A 403 5.25 -37.88 -11.03
C THR A 403 4.04 -36.99 -10.73
N VAL A 404 2.85 -37.55 -10.90
CA VAL A 404 1.63 -36.96 -10.33
C VAL A 404 1.20 -37.81 -9.15
N ASN A 405 1.15 -37.20 -7.97
CA ASN A 405 0.76 -37.84 -6.72
C ASN A 405 -0.55 -37.26 -6.21
N ILE A 406 -1.57 -38.10 -6.02
CA ILE A 406 -2.88 -37.73 -5.49
C ILE A 406 -3.13 -38.61 -4.26
N THR A 407 -3.15 -38.02 -3.08
CA THR A 407 -3.26 -38.75 -1.81
C THR A 407 -4.34 -38.18 -0.91
N ALA A 408 -5.15 -39.05 -0.30
CA ALA A 408 -6.21 -38.67 0.63
C ALA A 408 -6.27 -39.60 1.84
N LYS A 409 -6.67 -39.05 2.99
CA LYS A 409 -6.96 -39.86 4.19
C LYS A 409 -8.33 -40.52 4.13
N GLU A 410 -9.28 -39.86 3.48
CA GLU A 410 -10.59 -40.40 3.22
C GLU A 410 -10.64 -40.92 1.79
N ASP A 411 -11.50 -40.36 0.94
CA ASP A 411 -11.71 -40.85 -0.42
C ASP A 411 -10.90 -40.04 -1.44
N THR A 412 -10.50 -40.72 -2.52
CA THR A 412 -9.97 -40.06 -3.72
C THR A 412 -10.95 -40.26 -4.88
N ILE A 413 -11.45 -39.16 -5.44
CA ILE A 413 -12.41 -39.16 -6.55
C ILE A 413 -11.78 -38.45 -7.75
N ILE A 414 -11.69 -39.13 -8.89
CA ILE A 414 -11.24 -38.57 -10.16
C ILE A 414 -12.35 -38.78 -11.19
N GLU A 415 -12.91 -37.69 -11.70
CA GLU A 415 -14.04 -37.74 -12.63
C GLU A 415 -13.84 -36.79 -13.82
N ASN A 416 -14.07 -37.28 -15.04
CA ASN A 416 -13.95 -36.49 -16.28
C ASN A 416 -12.61 -35.73 -16.40
N SER A 417 -11.52 -36.29 -15.88
CA SER A 417 -10.24 -35.60 -15.75
C SER A 417 -9.13 -36.27 -16.58
N ASN A 418 -8.07 -35.51 -16.88
CA ASN A 418 -6.85 -36.03 -17.50
C ASN A 418 -5.68 -35.87 -16.53
N ILE A 419 -5.09 -36.98 -16.09
CA ILE A 419 -3.98 -37.02 -15.15
C ILE A 419 -2.79 -37.68 -15.84
N SER A 420 -1.69 -36.96 -16.04
CA SER A 420 -0.54 -37.45 -16.79
C SER A 420 0.79 -37.18 -16.08
N GLY A 421 1.56 -38.24 -15.84
CA GLY A 421 2.90 -38.18 -15.27
C GLY A 421 3.90 -38.99 -16.08
N ASP A 422 4.95 -38.39 -16.65
CA ASP A 422 5.89 -39.15 -17.48
C ASP A 422 6.60 -40.24 -16.65
N LYS A 423 6.99 -39.96 -15.40
CA LYS A 423 7.66 -40.93 -14.51
C LYS A 423 6.71 -41.79 -13.67
N GLY A 424 5.43 -41.42 -13.58
CA GLY A 424 4.44 -42.18 -12.84
C GLY A 424 3.21 -41.37 -12.45
N VAL A 425 2.11 -42.07 -12.20
CA VAL A 425 0.92 -41.50 -11.56
C VAL A 425 0.54 -42.38 -10.38
N ASN A 426 0.45 -41.79 -9.19
CA ASN A 426 0.06 -42.46 -7.96
C ASN A 426 -1.23 -41.85 -7.44
N VAL A 427 -2.27 -42.67 -7.32
CA VAL A 427 -3.58 -42.31 -6.77
C VAL A 427 -3.83 -43.19 -5.57
N ASP A 428 -3.78 -42.61 -4.37
CA ASP A 428 -3.86 -43.34 -3.12
C ASP A 428 -4.94 -42.77 -2.19
N SER A 429 -5.57 -43.66 -1.42
CA SER A 429 -6.53 -43.30 -0.39
C SER A 429 -6.60 -44.36 0.71
N ASP A 430 -6.71 -43.92 1.96
CA ASP A 430 -7.04 -44.80 3.10
C ASP A 430 -8.54 -45.18 3.10
N GLY A 431 -9.37 -44.48 2.33
CA GLY A 431 -10.77 -44.79 2.06
C GLY A 431 -10.96 -45.55 0.74
N THR A 432 -11.85 -45.02 -0.08
CA THR A 432 -12.17 -45.54 -1.41
C THR A 432 -11.51 -44.68 -2.49
N THR A 433 -11.00 -45.33 -3.53
CA THR A 433 -10.59 -44.63 -4.75
C THR A 433 -11.59 -44.89 -5.86
N THR A 434 -12.13 -43.81 -6.44
CA THR A 434 -13.06 -43.87 -7.58
C THR A 434 -12.49 -43.11 -8.75
N ILE A 435 -12.32 -43.77 -9.90
CA ILE A 435 -11.92 -43.14 -11.16
C ILE A 435 -12.99 -43.41 -12.20
N ASN A 436 -13.67 -42.36 -12.67
CA ASN A 436 -14.76 -42.45 -13.63
C ASN A 436 -14.52 -41.54 -14.84
N ALA A 437 -14.77 -42.04 -16.05
CA ALA A 437 -14.68 -41.26 -17.30
C ALA A 437 -13.38 -40.42 -17.44
N SER A 438 -12.26 -40.92 -16.92
CA SER A 438 -11.01 -40.16 -16.80
C SER A 438 -9.85 -40.89 -17.48
N ASN A 439 -8.89 -40.13 -18.00
CA ASN A 439 -7.62 -40.66 -18.51
C ASN A 439 -6.55 -40.47 -17.43
N VAL A 440 -5.94 -41.57 -17.00
CA VAL A 440 -4.82 -41.56 -16.04
C VAL A 440 -3.65 -42.27 -16.71
N THR A 441 -2.62 -41.51 -17.08
CA THR A 441 -1.59 -42.00 -17.99
C THR A 441 -0.19 -41.80 -17.44
N SER A 442 0.67 -42.80 -17.61
CA SER A 442 2.11 -42.64 -17.42
C SER A 442 2.88 -43.07 -18.66
N LYS A 443 3.76 -42.20 -19.14
CA LYS A 443 4.48 -42.43 -20.39
C LYS A 443 5.59 -43.45 -20.25
N ASP A 444 6.46 -43.24 -19.26
CA ASP A 444 7.67 -44.03 -19.00
C ASP A 444 7.60 -44.75 -17.64
N GLY A 445 6.55 -44.47 -16.84
CA GLY A 445 6.35 -44.97 -15.49
C GLY A 445 5.20 -45.96 -15.34
N SER A 446 4.65 -46.01 -14.12
CA SER A 446 3.48 -46.85 -13.78
C SER A 446 2.32 -45.99 -13.30
N VAL A 447 1.10 -46.46 -13.57
CA VAL A 447 -0.12 -45.93 -12.96
C VAL A 447 -0.48 -46.83 -11.78
N ASN A 448 -0.33 -46.32 -10.56
CA ASN A 448 -0.64 -47.01 -9.32
C ASN A 448 -1.92 -46.45 -8.72
N VAL A 449 -2.92 -47.30 -8.49
CA VAL A 449 -4.21 -46.91 -7.90
C VAL A 449 -4.52 -47.79 -6.71
N THR A 450 -4.63 -47.20 -5.52
CA THR A 450 -4.84 -47.89 -4.25
C THR A 450 -5.93 -47.23 -3.42
N GLY A 451 -6.85 -48.05 -2.90
CA GLY A 451 -7.85 -47.64 -1.92
C GLY A 451 -7.93 -48.72 -0.85
N ALA A 452 -7.65 -48.37 0.40
CA ALA A 452 -7.58 -49.37 1.47
C ALA A 452 -8.93 -50.07 1.73
N GLN A 453 -10.05 -49.40 1.43
CA GLN A 453 -11.38 -49.99 1.48
C GLN A 453 -11.77 -50.62 0.13
N ALA A 454 -11.67 -49.85 -0.97
CA ALA A 454 -12.04 -50.32 -2.30
C ALA A 454 -11.44 -49.43 -3.41
N VAL A 455 -11.33 -50.00 -4.61
CA VAL A 455 -11.00 -49.28 -5.85
C VAL A 455 -12.12 -49.52 -6.87
N TYR A 456 -12.68 -48.45 -7.41
CA TYR A 456 -13.75 -48.46 -8.41
C TYR A 456 -13.29 -47.78 -9.71
N PHE A 457 -13.44 -48.51 -10.82
CA PHE A 457 -13.25 -47.97 -12.16
C PHE A 457 -14.60 -47.89 -12.87
N GLY A 458 -15.03 -46.66 -13.15
CA GLY A 458 -16.26 -46.37 -13.88
C GLY A 458 -16.11 -46.51 -15.40
N ASN A 459 -17.22 -46.35 -16.11
CA ASN A 459 -17.22 -46.40 -17.58
C ASN A 459 -16.40 -45.25 -18.16
N GLY A 460 -15.63 -45.55 -19.21
CA GLY A 460 -14.79 -44.54 -19.88
C GLY A 460 -13.48 -44.22 -19.16
N THR A 461 -13.14 -44.95 -18.09
CA THR A 461 -11.83 -44.83 -17.44
C THR A 461 -10.75 -45.52 -18.28
N ASN A 462 -9.64 -44.82 -18.51
CA ASN A 462 -8.46 -45.33 -19.20
C ASN A 462 -7.22 -45.20 -18.32
N LEU A 463 -6.54 -46.33 -18.08
CA LEU A 463 -5.28 -46.41 -17.33
C LEU A 463 -4.21 -46.97 -18.27
N THR A 464 -3.21 -46.18 -18.63
CA THR A 464 -2.17 -46.60 -19.59
C THR A 464 -0.78 -46.18 -19.19
#